data_AF-A0AAE0ZRD6-F1
#
_entry.id   AF-A0AAE0ZRD6-F1
#
_cell.length_a   1.000
_cell.length_b   1.000
_cell.length_c   1.000
_cell.angle_alpha   90.00
_cell.angle_beta   90.00
_cell.angle_gamma   90.00
#
_symmetry.space_group_name_H-M   'P 1'
#
loop_
_entity.id
_entity.type
_entity.pdbx_description
1 polymer ?
#
loop_
_entity_poly.entity_id
_entity_poly.type
_entity_poly.pdbx_seq_one_letter_code
_entity_poly.pdbx_strand_id
1 'polypeptide(L)'
;MTQSTLASALDRNKPYPRDSARKRELDQLVLRMVTRDLQPISVVENEGFRDIMKNMNPKYELPNRKKLANELLVARYKEVKAQLKAELFTATDVCATTDIWTSRQASHYILHSWELRSAVLATTKMTDDHTASNIVQP
;
A
#
# COMPACT_ATOMS: atom_id res chain seq x y z
N MET A 1 44.04 13.91 -4.85
CA MET A 1 42.99 12.96 -5.27
C MET A 1 43.44 11.58 -4.85
N THR A 2 42.75 10.94 -3.90
CA THR A 2 43.08 9.58 -3.44
C THR A 2 42.35 8.56 -4.30
N GLN A 3 43.09 7.66 -4.94
CA GLN A 3 42.51 6.57 -5.74
C GLN A 3 41.78 5.59 -4.81
N SER A 4 40.51 5.34 -5.11
CA SER A 4 39.72 4.37 -4.35
C SER A 4 40.19 2.94 -4.62
N THR A 5 40.32 2.12 -3.58
CA THR A 5 40.82 0.74 -3.68
C THR A 5 39.87 -0.19 -4.46
N LEU A 6 40.39 -1.28 -5.00
CA LEU A 6 39.61 -2.30 -5.73
C LEU A 6 38.45 -2.87 -4.90
N ALA A 7 38.67 -3.08 -3.60
CA ALA A 7 37.63 -3.49 -2.65
C ALA A 7 36.50 -2.44 -2.53
N SER A 8 36.86 -1.15 -2.44
CA SER A 8 35.88 -0.05 -2.37
C SER A 8 35.11 0.19 -3.68
N ALA A 9 35.62 -0.29 -4.81
CA ALA A 9 34.92 -0.25 -6.09
C ALA A 9 33.89 -1.38 -6.19
N LEU A 10 34.23 -2.59 -5.74
CA LEU A 10 33.32 -3.73 -5.70
C LEU A 10 32.16 -3.52 -4.70
N ASP A 11 32.44 -2.92 -3.55
CA ASP A 11 31.42 -2.69 -2.51
C ASP A 11 30.46 -1.54 -2.85
N ARG A 12 30.82 -0.73 -3.85
CA ARG A 12 30.01 0.40 -4.35
C ARG A 12 28.72 -0.06 -5.02
N ASN A 13 28.74 -1.20 -5.70
CA ASN A 13 27.60 -1.75 -6.45
C ASN A 13 26.94 -2.97 -5.79
N LYS A 14 27.35 -3.35 -4.56
CA LYS A 14 26.73 -4.46 -3.85
C LYS A 14 25.30 -4.10 -3.43
N PRO A 15 24.27 -4.90 -3.76
CA PRO A 15 22.91 -4.65 -3.29
C PRO A 15 22.82 -4.57 -1.77
N TYR A 16 21.88 -3.78 -1.26
CA TYR A 16 21.65 -3.73 0.18
C TYR A 16 21.28 -5.12 0.72
N PRO A 17 21.84 -5.52 1.88
CA PRO A 17 21.41 -6.72 2.58
C PRO A 17 19.90 -6.71 2.85
N ARG A 18 19.28 -7.89 2.93
CA ARG A 18 17.83 -8.03 3.11
C ARG A 18 17.31 -7.38 4.41
N ASP A 19 18.12 -7.40 5.45
CA ASP A 19 17.87 -6.85 6.78
C ASP A 19 18.30 -5.39 6.95
N SER A 20 18.90 -4.80 5.91
CA SER A 20 19.33 -3.40 5.90
C SER A 20 18.19 -2.46 6.29
N ALA A 21 18.45 -1.58 7.27
CA ALA A 21 17.50 -0.53 7.64
C ALA A 21 17.16 0.37 6.44
N ARG A 22 18.16 0.70 5.61
CA ARG A 22 17.96 1.52 4.42
C ARG A 22 17.07 0.84 3.38
N LYS A 23 17.25 -0.47 3.16
CA LYS A 23 16.36 -1.22 2.25
C LYS A 23 14.92 -1.23 2.76
N ARG A 24 14.71 -1.45 4.05
CA ARG A 24 13.38 -1.44 4.68
C ARG A 24 12.70 -0.08 4.53
N GLU A 25 13.43 1.00 4.73
CA GLU A 25 12.92 2.37 4.53
C GLU A 25 12.47 2.60 3.07
N LEU A 26 13.29 2.19 2.09
CA LEU A 26 12.94 2.32 0.67
C LEU A 26 11.74 1.44 0.28
N ASP A 27 11.68 0.20 0.77
CA ASP A 27 10.54 -0.69 0.58
C ASP A 27 9.23 -0.06 1.12
N GLN A 28 9.29 0.66 2.25
CA GLN A 28 8.15 1.38 2.82
C GLN A 28 7.74 2.60 1.99
N LEU A 29 8.69 3.32 1.38
CA LEU A 29 8.39 4.43 0.46
C LEU A 29 7.70 3.93 -0.81
N VAL A 30 8.14 2.80 -1.36
CA VAL A 30 7.49 2.15 -2.51
C VAL A 30 6.08 1.70 -2.16
N LEU A 31 5.88 1.04 -1.01
CA LEU A 31 4.55 0.68 -0.53
C LEU A 31 3.65 1.92 -0.35
N ARG A 32 4.20 3.00 0.20
CA ARG A 32 3.46 4.26 0.37
C ARG A 32 3.02 4.84 -0.97
N MET A 33 3.90 4.88 -1.97
CA MET A 33 3.54 5.32 -3.32
C MET A 33 2.40 4.45 -3.88
N VAL A 34 2.53 3.12 -3.81
CA VAL A 34 1.51 2.21 -4.32
C VAL A 34 0.15 2.42 -3.66
N THR A 35 0.13 2.54 -2.34
CA THR A 35 -1.12 2.70 -1.56
C THR A 35 -1.71 4.10 -1.67
N ARG A 36 -0.89 5.15 -1.68
CA ARG A 36 -1.33 6.55 -1.76
C ARG A 36 -1.87 6.89 -3.14
N ASP A 37 -1.20 6.42 -4.19
CA ASP A 37 -1.49 6.79 -5.57
C ASP A 37 -2.35 5.73 -6.28
N LEU A 38 -2.89 4.77 -5.51
CA LEU A 38 -3.74 3.66 -5.97
C LEU A 38 -3.15 2.89 -7.16
N GLN A 39 -1.83 2.71 -7.17
CA GLN A 39 -1.15 2.01 -8.25
C GLN A 39 -1.36 0.50 -8.14
N PRO A 40 -1.38 -0.22 -9.27
CA PRO A 40 -1.38 -1.68 -9.24
C PRO A 40 -0.09 -2.18 -8.59
N ILE A 41 -0.19 -3.24 -7.77
CA ILE A 41 0.98 -3.84 -7.10
C ILE A 41 2.03 -4.31 -8.12
N SER A 42 1.61 -4.66 -9.34
CA SER A 42 2.50 -5.05 -10.44
C SER A 42 3.43 -3.92 -10.91
N VAL A 43 3.24 -2.66 -10.49
CA VAL A 43 4.12 -1.55 -10.87
C VAL A 43 5.60 -1.81 -10.56
N VAL A 44 5.89 -2.59 -9.50
CA VAL A 44 7.28 -2.98 -9.14
C VAL A 44 7.92 -3.98 -10.11
N GLU A 45 7.14 -4.51 -11.04
CA GLU A 45 7.59 -5.41 -12.11
C GLU A 45 7.76 -4.69 -13.46
N ASN A 46 7.28 -3.45 -13.57
CA ASN A 46 7.43 -2.65 -14.79
C ASN A 46 8.91 -2.31 -15.05
N GLU A 47 9.38 -2.60 -16.25
CA GLU A 47 10.79 -2.40 -16.65
C GLU A 47 11.23 -0.94 -16.49
N GLY A 48 10.46 0.01 -17.02
CA GLY A 48 10.79 1.42 -16.91
C GLY A 48 10.88 1.93 -15.47
N PHE A 49 10.03 1.43 -14.56
CA PHE A 49 10.13 1.78 -13.14
C PHE A 49 11.38 1.20 -12.50
N ARG A 50 11.72 -0.06 -12.84
CA ARG A 50 12.97 -0.70 -12.36
C ARG A 50 14.20 0.03 -12.85
N ASP A 51 14.23 0.48 -14.10
CA ASP A 51 15.34 1.22 -14.67
C ASP A 51 15.54 2.57 -13.97
N ILE A 52 14.45 3.30 -13.74
CA ILE A 52 14.48 4.57 -12.98
C ILE A 52 15.04 4.32 -11.56
N MET A 53 14.52 3.32 -10.84
CA MET A 53 14.97 3.02 -9.48
C MET A 53 16.42 2.57 -9.41
N LYS A 54 16.87 1.75 -10.38
CA LYS A 54 18.26 1.29 -10.48
C LYS A 54 19.21 2.43 -10.83
N ASN A 55 18.79 3.38 -11.66
CA ASN A 55 19.59 4.57 -11.97
C ASN A 55 19.72 5.50 -10.75
N MET A 56 18.61 5.76 -10.05
CA MET A 56 18.60 6.62 -8.87
C MET A 56 19.33 6.02 -7.67
N ASN A 57 19.21 4.70 -7.46
CA ASN A 57 19.91 4.00 -6.40
C ASN A 57 20.30 2.57 -6.84
N PRO A 58 21.53 2.39 -7.37
CA PRO A 58 21.99 1.09 -7.88
C PRO A 58 22.05 -0.03 -6.84
N LYS A 59 22.15 0.31 -5.54
CA LYS A 59 22.20 -0.67 -4.44
C LYS A 59 20.80 -1.12 -4.01
N TYR A 60 19.75 -0.44 -4.46
CA TYR A 60 18.38 -0.76 -4.08
C TYR A 60 17.70 -1.69 -5.08
N GLU A 61 17.41 -2.90 -4.62
CA GLU A 61 16.54 -3.82 -5.33
C GLU A 61 15.11 -3.66 -4.85
N LEU A 62 14.20 -3.36 -5.79
CA LEU A 62 12.76 -3.29 -5.53
C LEU A 62 12.22 -4.60 -4.91
N PRO A 63 11.24 -4.53 -4.01
CA PRO A 63 10.53 -5.72 -3.58
C PRO A 63 9.80 -6.33 -4.78
N ASN A 64 9.79 -7.66 -4.87
CA ASN A 64 8.93 -8.32 -5.85
C ASN A 64 7.46 -8.18 -5.45
N ARG A 65 6.56 -8.40 -6.42
CA ARG A 65 5.11 -8.26 -6.22
C ARG A 65 4.58 -9.11 -5.06
N LYS A 66 5.10 -10.33 -4.87
CA LYS A 66 4.69 -11.23 -3.78
C LYS A 66 5.04 -10.64 -2.41
N LYS A 67 6.28 -10.18 -2.22
CA LYS A 67 6.72 -9.53 -0.98
C LYS A 67 5.89 -8.27 -0.71
N LEU A 68 5.66 -7.46 -1.73
CA LEU A 68 4.87 -6.25 -1.59
C LEU A 68 3.42 -6.55 -1.18
N ALA A 69 2.76 -7.49 -1.86
CA ALA A 69 1.37 -7.86 -1.60
C ALA A 69 1.17 -8.63 -0.28
N ASN A 70 1.98 -9.65 -0.04
CA ASN A 70 1.68 -10.65 1.00
C ASN A 70 2.36 -10.35 2.33
N GLU A 71 3.38 -9.49 2.35
CA GLU A 71 4.11 -9.14 3.56
C GLU A 71 3.91 -7.67 3.90
N LEU A 72 4.40 -6.77 3.04
CA LEU A 72 4.46 -5.34 3.33
C LEU A 72 3.06 -4.72 3.41
N LEU A 73 2.20 -5.00 2.43
CA LEU A 73 0.83 -4.50 2.41
C LEU A 73 -0.01 -5.09 3.55
N VAL A 74 0.17 -6.38 3.86
CA VAL A 74 -0.54 -7.03 4.98
C VAL A 74 -0.14 -6.41 6.32
N ALA A 75 1.16 -6.17 6.55
CA ALA A 75 1.63 -5.50 7.75
C ALA A 75 1.03 -4.09 7.86
N ARG A 76 1.07 -3.32 6.77
CA ARG A 76 0.50 -1.97 6.72
C ARG A 76 -1.01 -1.95 6.95
N TYR A 77 -1.75 -2.90 6.39
CA TYR A 77 -3.18 -3.05 6.63
C TYR A 77 -3.47 -3.29 8.11
N LYS A 78 -2.72 -4.19 8.78
CA LYS A 78 -2.88 -4.46 10.21
C LYS A 78 -2.65 -3.21 11.06
N GLU A 79 -1.60 -2.44 10.75
CA GLU A 79 -1.31 -1.18 11.43
C GLU A 79 -2.45 -0.17 11.28
N VAL A 80 -2.89 0.10 10.04
CA VAL A 80 -3.95 1.07 9.76
C VAL A 80 -5.28 0.61 10.36
N LYS A 81 -5.57 -0.70 10.32
CA LYS A 81 -6.76 -1.27 10.97
C LYS A 81 -6.73 -1.07 12.49
N ALA A 82 -5.58 -1.27 13.13
CA ALA A 82 -5.43 -1.05 14.57
C ALA A 82 -5.62 0.43 14.93
N GLN A 83 -5.05 1.33 14.14
CA GLN A 83 -5.24 2.78 14.29
C GLN A 83 -6.71 3.18 14.14
N LEU A 84 -7.37 2.72 13.06
CA LEU A 84 -8.79 2.98 12.83
C LEU A 84 -9.68 2.45 13.96
N LYS A 85 -9.38 1.25 14.48
CA LYS A 85 -10.10 0.70 15.64
C LYS A 85 -9.95 1.58 16.88
N ALA A 86 -8.74 2.10 17.13
CA ALA A 86 -8.51 3.01 18.25
C ALA A 86 -9.27 4.34 18.07
N GLU A 87 -9.26 4.90 16.87
CA GLU A 87 -10.01 6.12 16.54
C GLU A 87 -11.53 5.93 16.71
N LEU A 88 -12.07 4.80 16.22
CA LEU A 88 -13.48 4.47 16.36
C LEU A 88 -13.89 4.21 17.83
N PHE A 89 -12.98 3.70 18.66
CA PHE A 89 -13.26 3.46 20.08
C PHE A 89 -13.45 4.76 20.87
N THR A 90 -12.80 5.85 20.44
CA THR A 90 -12.91 7.17 21.09
C THR A 90 -13.90 8.11 20.39
N ALA A 91 -14.47 7.71 19.25
CA ALA A 91 -15.43 8.52 18.53
C ALA A 91 -16.75 8.62 19.32
N THR A 92 -17.26 9.84 19.47
CA THR A 92 -18.56 10.08 20.12
C THR A 92 -19.72 9.68 19.22
N ASP A 93 -19.58 9.94 17.93
CA ASP A 93 -20.60 9.77 16.92
C ASP A 93 -19.99 9.05 15.71
N VAL A 94 -20.67 8.01 15.23
CA VAL A 94 -20.26 7.24 14.05
C VAL A 94 -21.46 7.07 13.14
N CYS A 95 -21.26 7.31 11.85
CA CYS A 95 -22.22 6.99 10.80
C CYS A 95 -21.65 5.86 9.94
N ALA A 96 -22.40 4.76 9.78
CA ALA A 96 -22.04 3.68 8.89
C ALA A 96 -22.91 3.75 7.63
N THR A 97 -22.27 3.80 6.46
CA THR A 97 -22.93 3.77 5.16
C THR A 97 -22.55 2.48 4.44
N THR A 98 -23.53 1.80 3.86
CA THR A 98 -23.31 0.63 3.00
C THR A 98 -23.67 1.00 1.58
N ASP A 99 -22.78 0.74 0.64
CA ASP A 99 -23.03 0.88 -0.79
C ASP A 99 -22.98 -0.51 -1.45
N ILE A 100 -23.89 -0.75 -2.39
CA ILE A 100 -23.99 -2.00 -3.16
C ILE A 100 -24.07 -1.62 -4.62
N TRP A 101 -23.12 -2.10 -5.41
CA TRP A 101 -23.08 -1.85 -6.84
C TRP A 101 -22.94 -3.14 -7.64
N THR A 102 -23.65 -3.22 -8.77
CA THR A 102 -23.44 -4.26 -9.79
C THR A 102 -22.49 -3.68 -10.85
N SER A 103 -21.29 -4.24 -10.98
CA SER A 103 -20.19 -3.62 -11.75
C SER A 103 -20.43 -3.57 -13.27
N ARG A 104 -20.27 -2.37 -13.88
CA ARG A 104 -19.45 -2.18 -15.10
C ARG A 104 -18.50 -0.97 -15.08
N GLN A 105 -18.67 0.01 -14.18
CA GLN A 105 -17.67 1.05 -13.80
C GLN A 105 -18.31 1.93 -12.71
N ALA A 106 -17.62 2.23 -11.62
CA ALA A 106 -18.18 2.96 -10.46
C ALA A 106 -17.33 4.20 -10.14
N SER A 107 -17.98 5.33 -9.84
CA SER A 107 -17.36 6.50 -9.19
C SER A 107 -18.44 7.46 -8.66
N HIS A 108 -18.49 7.69 -7.35
CA HIS A 108 -19.10 8.90 -6.76
C HIS A 108 -18.29 9.38 -5.54
N TYR A 109 -18.18 10.71 -5.38
CA TYR A 109 -17.59 11.41 -4.24
C TYR A 109 -18.42 12.67 -3.95
N ILE A 110 -18.47 13.11 -2.69
CA ILE A 110 -18.93 14.45 -2.30
C ILE A 110 -17.95 15.02 -1.26
N LEU A 111 -17.54 16.27 -1.48
CA LEU A 111 -16.70 17.06 -0.59
C LEU A 111 -17.47 18.30 -0.11
N HIS A 112 -17.57 18.48 1.20
CA HIS A 112 -17.43 19.81 1.83
C HIS A 112 -17.08 19.66 3.33
N SER A 113 -16.12 20.46 3.79
CA SER A 113 -15.56 20.56 5.16
C SER A 113 -16.64 20.64 6.24
N TRP A 114 -16.50 20.06 7.44
CA TRP A 114 -15.39 20.15 8.41
C TRP A 114 -14.94 18.76 8.94
N GLU A 115 -13.64 18.44 8.76
CA GLU A 115 -12.94 17.15 9.03
C GLU A 115 -13.79 15.87 9.14
N LEU A 116 -14.48 15.50 8.07
CA LEU A 116 -15.04 14.15 7.93
C LEU A 116 -13.90 13.15 7.69
N ARG A 117 -13.71 12.22 8.63
CA ARG A 117 -12.88 11.02 8.42
C ARG A 117 -13.75 9.91 7.85
N SER A 118 -13.50 9.54 6.60
CA SER A 118 -14.15 8.40 5.96
C SER A 118 -13.16 7.24 5.80
N ALA A 119 -13.60 6.04 6.18
CA ALA A 119 -12.82 4.82 6.03
C ALA A 119 -13.72 3.67 5.57
N VAL A 120 -13.24 2.89 4.61
CA VAL A 120 -13.91 1.65 4.17
C VAL A 120 -13.66 0.56 5.20
N LEU A 121 -14.73 0.11 5.88
CA LEU A 121 -14.64 -0.93 6.91
C LEU A 121 -14.56 -2.34 6.31
N ALA A 122 -15.30 -2.57 5.22
CA ALA A 122 -15.36 -3.85 4.51
C ALA A 122 -15.69 -3.64 3.04
N THR A 123 -15.22 -4.56 2.21
CA THR A 123 -15.63 -4.68 0.80
C THR A 123 -15.75 -6.17 0.52
N THR A 124 -16.99 -6.65 0.47
CA THR A 124 -17.30 -8.07 0.28
C THR A 124 -17.99 -8.23 -1.07
N LYS A 125 -17.64 -9.28 -1.81
CA LYS A 125 -18.36 -9.65 -3.03
C LYS A 125 -19.66 -10.34 -2.63
N MET A 126 -20.80 -9.80 -3.03
CA MET A 126 -22.08 -10.47 -2.89
C MET A 126 -22.41 -11.27 -4.15
N THR A 127 -22.74 -12.54 -3.99
CA THR A 127 -23.15 -13.45 -5.09
C THR A 127 -24.64 -13.76 -5.08
N ASP A 128 -25.31 -13.45 -3.98
CA ASP A 128 -26.73 -13.73 -3.76
C ASP A 128 -27.61 -12.54 -4.16
N ASP A 129 -28.92 -12.78 -4.21
CA ASP A 129 -29.89 -11.74 -4.51
C ASP A 129 -29.80 -10.58 -3.49
N HIS A 130 -30.02 -9.36 -3.97
CA HIS A 130 -29.97 -8.11 -3.20
C HIS A 130 -31.15 -7.92 -2.23
N THR A 131 -31.46 -8.96 -1.44
CA THR A 131 -32.48 -8.93 -0.40
C THR A 131 -31.91 -8.38 0.91
N ALA A 132 -32.75 -7.73 1.72
CA ALA A 132 -32.33 -7.16 3.00
C ALA A 132 -31.68 -8.20 3.94
N SER A 133 -32.16 -9.44 3.93
CA SER A 133 -31.60 -10.53 4.74
C SER A 133 -30.19 -10.93 4.33
N ASN A 134 -29.87 -10.90 3.03
CA ASN A 134 -28.54 -11.23 2.52
C ASN A 134 -27.55 -10.08 2.75
N ILE A 135 -28.02 -8.83 2.73
CA ILE A 135 -27.20 -7.62 2.94
C ILE A 135 -26.69 -7.50 4.39
N VAL A 136 -27.47 -7.99 5.37
CA VAL A 136 -27.09 -7.93 6.79
C VAL A 136 -26.00 -8.94 7.16
N GLN A 137 -25.79 -9.97 6.32
CA GLN A 137 -24.78 -11.01 6.58
C GLN A 137 -23.41 -10.57 6.05
N PRO A 138 -22.39 -10.39 6.92
CA PRO A 138 -21.08 -9.86 6.54
C PRO A 138 -20.16 -10.87 5.83
#